data_AF-A0A927CJA5-F1
#
_entry.id   AF-A0A927CJA5-F1
#
_cell.length_a   1.000
_cell.length_b   1.000
_cell.length_c   1.000
_cell.angle_alpha   90.00
_cell.angle_beta   90.00
_cell.angle_gamma   90.00
#
_symmetry.space_group_name_H-M   'P 1'
#
loop_
_entity.id
_entity.type
_entity.pdbx_description
1 polymer ?
#
loop_
_entity_poly.entity_id
_entity_poly.type
_entity_poly.pdbx_seq_one_letter_code
_entity_poly.pdbx_strand_id
1 'polypeptide(L)'
;MKLYKNKEGKTGTVGNIYNKEGKSIGIFSVTLDGEQNPENVTASTDANTLRLNVKGTNRTEPYQMVLSTETTYYSTYFNSFEWITRDSDYPLSLSLNHTNYFYEGPTQWDIGIRAADAWDKVVAVHSGSPNWSNASGLEDQLLCHVHYASNKNPWNIEPSRPDYSWTGTVVDFCNPGSGIWD
;
A
#
# COMPACT_ATOMS: atom_id res chain seq x y z
N MET A 1 15.29 5.63 1.85
CA MET A 1 14.39 4.45 1.96
C MET A 1 13.51 4.62 3.19
N LYS A 2 12.33 3.99 3.23
CA LYS A 2 11.45 4.00 4.40
C LYS A 2 10.82 2.63 4.56
N LEU A 3 10.82 2.08 5.77
CA LEU A 3 10.11 0.84 6.04
C LEU A 3 8.60 1.09 6.03
N TYR A 4 7.86 0.13 5.50
CA TYR A 4 6.41 0.11 5.57
C TYR A 4 5.99 -0.09 7.03
N LYS A 5 5.03 0.72 7.43
CA LYS A 5 4.37 0.64 8.72
C LYS A 5 2.88 0.46 8.46
N ASN A 6 2.30 -0.62 8.95
CA ASN A 6 0.87 -0.85 8.82
C ASN A 6 0.07 0.16 9.68
N LYS A 7 -1.26 0.18 9.54
CA LYS A 7 -2.14 1.10 10.28
C LYS A 7 -2.14 0.88 11.81
N GLU A 8 -1.62 -0.24 12.30
CA GLU A 8 -1.39 -0.51 13.73
C GLU A 8 -0.03 0.00 14.24
N GLY A 9 0.80 0.56 13.36
CA GLY A 9 2.14 1.04 13.70
C GLY A 9 3.24 -0.02 13.69
N LYS A 10 2.94 -1.26 13.30
CA LYS A 10 3.90 -2.35 13.19
C LYS A 10 4.69 -2.25 11.88
N THR A 11 5.97 -2.56 11.97
CA THR A 11 6.91 -2.52 10.85
C THR A 11 7.33 -3.94 10.49
N GLY A 12 7.37 -4.24 9.19
CA GLY A 12 7.90 -5.50 8.66
C GLY A 12 9.32 -5.35 8.10
N THR A 13 9.69 -6.24 7.19
CA THR A 13 10.97 -6.23 6.46
C THR A 13 10.84 -5.71 5.03
N VAL A 14 9.78 -4.94 4.77
CA VAL A 14 9.45 -4.37 3.46
C VAL A 14 9.42 -2.86 3.53
N GLY A 15 9.66 -2.17 2.41
CA GLY A 15 9.69 -0.71 2.40
C GLY A 15 9.74 -0.08 1.01
N ASN A 16 9.57 1.24 0.97
CA ASN A 16 9.67 2.04 -0.25
C ASN A 16 11.10 2.59 -0.43
N ILE A 17 11.48 2.72 -1.69
CA ILE A 17 12.68 3.40 -2.15
C ILE A 17 12.24 4.74 -2.76
N TYR A 18 12.81 5.83 -2.27
CA TYR A 18 12.48 7.19 -2.72
C TYR A 18 13.67 7.81 -3.46
N ASN A 19 13.38 8.63 -4.46
CA ASN A 19 14.38 9.52 -5.07
C ASN A 19 14.64 10.75 -4.17
N LYS A 20 15.52 11.65 -4.64
CA LYS A 20 15.91 12.86 -3.87
C LYS A 20 14.75 13.84 -3.69
N GLU A 21 13.77 13.78 -4.58
CA GLU A 21 12.56 14.61 -4.57
C GLU A 21 11.46 14.04 -3.66
N GLY A 22 11.71 12.91 -2.97
CA GLY A 22 10.73 12.27 -2.09
C GLY A 22 9.64 11.48 -2.83
N LYS A 23 9.80 11.23 -4.13
CA LYS A 23 8.88 10.38 -4.92
C LYS A 23 9.31 8.92 -4.80
N SER A 24 8.36 8.04 -4.52
CA SER A 24 8.64 6.60 -4.56
C SER A 24 9.04 6.18 -5.98
N ILE A 25 10.13 5.44 -6.10
CA ILE A 25 10.65 4.86 -7.34
C ILE A 25 10.60 3.33 -7.33
N GLY A 26 10.22 2.72 -6.22
CA GLY A 26 10.22 1.27 -6.09
C GLY A 26 10.01 0.81 -4.67
N ILE A 27 10.00 -0.50 -4.51
CA ILE A 27 9.86 -1.18 -3.22
C ILE A 27 11.01 -2.15 -3.02
N PHE A 28 11.23 -2.53 -1.77
CA PHE A 28 12.09 -3.63 -1.40
C PHE A 28 11.39 -4.57 -0.41
N SER A 29 11.78 -5.84 -0.45
CA SER A 29 11.40 -6.84 0.55
C SER A 29 12.62 -7.64 0.96
N VAL A 30 12.67 -8.01 2.24
CA VAL A 30 13.72 -8.87 2.79
C VAL A 30 13.11 -10.10 3.42
N THR A 31 13.59 -11.26 2.98
CA THR A 31 13.19 -12.57 3.50
C THR A 31 14.41 -13.39 3.92
N LEU A 32 14.18 -14.39 4.76
CA LEU A 32 15.16 -15.43 5.07
C LEU A 32 14.79 -16.69 4.27
N ASP A 33 15.73 -17.19 3.48
CA ASP A 33 15.48 -18.37 2.66
C ASP A 33 15.24 -19.61 3.54
N GLY A 34 14.24 -20.41 3.15
CA GLY A 34 13.81 -21.59 3.89
C GLY A 34 13.13 -21.32 5.24
N GLU A 35 12.82 -20.07 5.59
CA GLU A 35 12.25 -19.70 6.88
C GLU A 35 10.86 -19.08 6.74
N GLN A 36 9.84 -19.77 7.25
CA GLN A 36 8.47 -19.26 7.26
C GLN A 36 8.19 -18.28 8.42
N ASN A 37 9.12 -18.14 9.37
CA ASN A 37 8.95 -17.24 10.50
C ASN A 37 9.67 -15.89 10.25
N PRO A 38 8.95 -14.83 9.88
CA PRO A 38 9.54 -13.53 9.60
C PRO A 38 10.14 -12.84 10.84
N GLU A 39 9.85 -13.31 12.06
CA GLU A 39 10.33 -12.68 13.31
C GLU A 39 11.84 -12.83 13.53
N ASN A 40 12.51 -13.72 12.79
CA ASN A 40 13.95 -13.92 12.91
C ASN A 40 14.76 -12.86 12.17
N VAL A 41 14.13 -12.03 11.33
CA VAL A 41 14.76 -10.87 10.71
C VAL A 41 14.02 -9.60 11.08
N THR A 42 14.77 -8.59 11.49
CA THR A 42 14.25 -7.24 11.72
C THR A 42 14.97 -6.26 10.82
N ALA A 43 14.24 -5.25 10.34
CA ALA A 43 14.79 -4.20 9.51
C ALA A 43 14.70 -2.85 10.24
N SER A 44 15.71 -2.02 10.05
CA SER A 44 15.66 -0.59 10.35
C SER A 44 16.29 0.21 9.21
N THR A 45 15.89 1.47 9.06
CA THR A 45 16.44 2.36 8.05
C THR A 45 17.02 3.61 8.70
N ASP A 46 18.22 4.00 8.27
CA ASP A 46 18.89 5.24 8.65
C ASP A 46 19.33 5.97 7.38
N ALA A 47 18.58 7.00 7.00
CA ALA A 47 18.70 7.72 5.73
C ALA A 47 18.77 6.80 4.49
N ASN A 48 19.98 6.48 4.06
CA ASN A 48 20.30 5.68 2.87
C ASN A 48 20.81 4.27 3.21
N THR A 49 20.74 3.86 4.47
CA THR A 49 21.19 2.54 4.93
C THR A 49 20.01 1.70 5.37
N LEU A 50 19.85 0.51 4.78
CA LEU A 50 18.99 -0.55 5.29
C LEU A 50 19.83 -1.43 6.22
N ARG A 51 19.46 -1.50 7.50
CA ARG A 51 20.10 -2.36 8.49
C ARG A 51 19.20 -3.57 8.73
N LEU A 52 19.78 -4.75 8.61
CA LEU A 52 19.10 -6.02 8.84
C LEU A 52 19.74 -6.70 10.04
N ASN A 53 18.93 -7.08 11.02
CA ASN A 53 19.39 -7.87 12.16
C ASN A 53 18.69 -9.22 12.12
N VAL A 54 19.48 -10.28 12.06
CA VAL A 54 18.99 -11.65 12.17
C VAL A 54 19.18 -12.10 13.61
N LYS A 55 18.09 -12.50 14.26
CA LYS A 55 18.14 -13.02 15.63
C LYS A 55 18.67 -14.45 15.57
N GLY A 56 19.89 -14.64 16.06
CA GLY A 56 20.52 -15.96 16.09
C GLY A 56 19.72 -16.95 16.94
N THR A 57 19.35 -18.07 16.34
CA THR A 57 18.93 -19.30 17.04
C THR A 57 20.14 -20.25 17.17
N ASN A 58 20.00 -21.38 17.88
CA ASN A 58 21.04 -22.43 18.01
C ASN A 58 21.32 -23.20 16.68
N ARG A 59 21.12 -22.55 15.53
CA ARG A 59 21.29 -23.12 14.20
C ARG A 59 22.78 -23.19 13.85
N THR A 60 23.19 -24.32 13.27
CA THR A 60 24.56 -24.55 12.79
C THR A 60 24.76 -24.12 11.33
N GLU A 61 23.68 -24.08 10.56
CA GLU A 61 23.69 -23.66 9.15
C GLU A 61 23.62 -22.13 9.00
N PRO A 62 24.26 -21.55 7.96
CA PRO A 62 24.19 -20.12 7.70
C PRO A 62 22.78 -19.66 7.33
N TYR A 63 22.42 -18.44 7.74
CA TYR A 63 21.23 -17.76 7.25
C TYR A 63 21.49 -17.21 5.85
N GLN A 64 20.56 -17.46 4.92
CA GLN A 64 20.56 -16.79 3.63
C GLN A 64 19.50 -15.70 3.65
N MET A 65 19.93 -14.44 3.50
CA MET A 65 19.04 -13.30 3.34
C MET A 65 18.84 -13.01 1.86
N VAL A 66 17.59 -12.85 1.45
CA VAL A 66 17.22 -12.41 0.11
C VAL A 66 16.69 -10.99 0.21
N LEU A 67 17.36 -10.06 -0.45
CA LEU A 67 16.87 -8.69 -0.68
C LEU A 67 16.35 -8.61 -2.11
N SER A 68 15.05 -8.44 -2.24
CA SER A 68 14.38 -8.17 -3.51
C SER A 68 14.09 -6.69 -3.63
N THR A 69 14.30 -6.14 -4.81
CA THR A 69 13.97 -4.75 -5.13
C THR A 69 13.25 -4.68 -6.46
N GLU A 70 12.21 -3.87 -6.52
CA GLU A 70 11.36 -3.75 -7.70
C GLU A 70 11.16 -2.27 -8.02
N THR A 71 11.35 -1.90 -9.29
CA THR A 71 10.99 -0.56 -9.77
C THR A 71 9.51 -0.54 -10.09
N THR A 72 8.79 0.43 -9.53
CA THR A 72 7.32 0.49 -9.65
C THR A 72 6.86 1.82 -10.20
N TYR A 73 5.80 1.76 -11.00
CA TYR A 73 5.17 2.88 -11.67
C TYR A 73 3.67 2.91 -11.35
N TYR A 74 2.99 4.00 -11.68
CA TYR A 74 1.53 4.03 -11.60
C TYR A 74 0.90 2.88 -12.40
N SER A 75 1.44 2.60 -13.59
CA SER A 75 1.02 1.50 -14.47
C SER A 75 1.33 0.09 -13.92
N THR A 76 2.20 -0.04 -12.91
CA THR A 76 2.38 -1.31 -12.20
C THR A 76 1.10 -1.67 -11.44
N TYR A 77 0.41 -0.67 -10.88
CA TYR A 77 -0.76 -0.85 -10.02
C TYR A 77 -2.09 -0.65 -10.73
N PHE A 78 -2.14 0.23 -11.73
CA PHE A 78 -3.38 0.61 -12.38
C PHE A 78 -3.23 0.63 -13.91
N ASN A 79 -4.11 -0.09 -14.61
CA ASN A 79 -4.17 -0.11 -16.08
C ASN A 79 -4.71 1.21 -16.64
N SER A 80 -5.69 1.81 -15.94
CA SER A 80 -6.34 3.05 -16.33
C SER A 80 -7.00 3.72 -15.12
N PHE A 81 -7.39 4.97 -15.29
CA PHE A 81 -8.24 5.69 -14.34
C PHE A 81 -9.24 6.58 -15.06
N GLU A 82 -10.30 6.97 -14.36
CA GLU A 82 -11.22 8.01 -14.80
C GLU A 82 -11.75 8.80 -13.60
N TRP A 83 -11.86 10.12 -13.75
CA TRP A 83 -12.67 10.92 -12.85
C TRP A 83 -14.11 10.92 -13.36
N ILE A 84 -15.00 10.23 -12.64
CA ILE A 84 -16.41 10.08 -13.02
C ILE A 84 -17.32 10.90 -12.12
N THR A 85 -18.47 11.31 -12.67
CA THR A 85 -19.58 11.88 -11.91
C THR A 85 -20.76 10.90 -11.93
N ARG A 86 -21.35 10.66 -10.76
CA ARG A 86 -22.44 9.71 -10.54
C ARG A 86 -23.63 10.40 -9.89
N ASP A 87 -24.81 9.83 -10.08
CA ASP A 87 -26.02 10.25 -9.38
C ASP A 87 -26.06 9.57 -8.00
N SER A 88 -25.39 10.18 -7.03
CA SER A 88 -25.27 9.68 -5.65
C SER A 88 -24.94 10.82 -4.67
N ASP A 89 -25.01 10.53 -3.37
CA ASP A 89 -24.58 11.45 -2.30
C ASP A 89 -23.09 11.82 -2.38
N TYR A 90 -22.29 10.97 -3.06
CA TYR A 90 -20.85 11.17 -3.31
C TYR A 90 -20.58 11.12 -4.82
N PRO A 91 -20.95 12.20 -5.54
CA PRO A 91 -21.07 12.14 -6.99
C PRO A 91 -19.72 12.06 -7.70
N LEU A 92 -18.67 12.65 -7.14
CA LEU A 92 -17.34 12.68 -7.76
C LEU A 92 -16.48 11.52 -7.27
N SER A 93 -15.85 10.80 -8.20
CA SER A 93 -15.00 9.66 -7.88
C SER A 93 -13.80 9.52 -8.80
N LEU A 94 -12.67 9.13 -8.22
CA LEU A 94 -11.55 8.57 -8.95
C LEU A 94 -11.77 7.06 -9.07
N SER A 95 -12.12 6.62 -10.27
CA SER A 95 -12.24 5.20 -10.63
C SER A 95 -10.88 4.67 -11.07
N LEU A 96 -10.39 3.64 -10.39
CA LEU A 96 -9.06 3.06 -10.54
C LEU A 96 -9.18 1.62 -11.04
N ASN A 97 -8.79 1.36 -12.28
CA ASN A 97 -8.74 0.00 -12.81
C ASN A 97 -7.42 -0.64 -12.41
N HIS A 98 -7.45 -1.49 -11.38
CA HIS A 98 -6.25 -2.05 -10.77
C HIS A 98 -5.72 -3.29 -11.53
N THR A 99 -4.44 -3.58 -11.35
CA THR A 99 -3.81 -4.84 -11.77
C THR A 99 -3.88 -5.87 -10.64
N ASN A 100 -3.50 -7.12 -10.91
CA ASN A 100 -3.34 -8.15 -9.86
C ASN A 100 -2.03 -8.03 -9.07
N TYR A 101 -1.16 -7.10 -9.45
CA TYR A 101 0.16 -6.96 -8.84
C TYR A 101 0.10 -6.75 -7.33
N PHE A 102 -0.94 -6.11 -6.77
CA PHE A 102 -1.12 -5.99 -5.32
C PHE A 102 -1.02 -7.32 -4.56
N TYR A 103 -1.41 -8.42 -5.20
CA TYR A 103 -1.56 -9.74 -4.59
C TYR A 103 -0.49 -10.74 -5.01
N GLU A 104 0.49 -10.32 -5.81
CA GLU A 104 1.62 -11.15 -6.21
C GLU A 104 2.69 -11.11 -5.10
N GLY A 105 2.64 -11.98 -4.10
CA GLY A 105 3.66 -11.98 -3.06
C GLY A 105 3.46 -13.07 -2.02
N PRO A 106 4.52 -13.49 -1.31
CA PRO A 106 4.44 -14.58 -0.35
C PRO A 106 3.76 -14.17 0.98
N THR A 107 3.68 -12.88 1.31
CA THR A 107 3.23 -12.43 2.64
C THR A 107 2.20 -11.30 2.58
N GLN A 108 1.43 -11.14 3.67
CA GLN A 108 0.55 -9.97 3.83
C GLN A 108 1.33 -8.64 3.91
N TRP A 109 2.62 -8.69 4.28
CA TRP A 109 3.48 -7.52 4.25
C TRP A 109 3.71 -7.03 2.82
N ASP A 110 3.81 -7.94 1.85
CA ASP A 110 3.95 -7.59 0.42
C ASP A 110 2.73 -6.85 -0.10
N ILE A 111 1.52 -7.29 0.29
CA ILE A 111 0.27 -6.57 -0.01
C ILE A 111 0.32 -5.17 0.60
N GLY A 112 0.69 -5.06 1.88
CA GLY A 112 0.75 -3.79 2.60
C GLY A 112 1.72 -2.78 1.99
N ILE A 113 2.94 -3.19 1.65
CA ILE A 113 3.91 -2.29 0.98
C ILE A 113 3.45 -1.92 -0.42
N ARG A 114 2.86 -2.85 -1.19
CA ARG A 114 2.34 -2.56 -2.53
C ARG A 114 1.19 -1.57 -2.47
N ALA A 115 0.32 -1.67 -1.47
CA ALA A 115 -0.77 -0.73 -1.23
C ALA A 115 -0.24 0.67 -0.88
N ALA A 116 0.75 0.76 0.01
CA ALA A 116 1.40 2.03 0.37
C ALA A 116 2.14 2.66 -0.82
N ASP A 117 2.85 1.86 -1.60
CA ASP A 117 3.53 2.34 -2.80
C ASP A 117 2.54 2.82 -3.87
N ALA A 118 1.45 2.07 -4.08
CA ALA A 118 0.39 2.48 -4.99
C ALA A 118 -0.22 3.82 -4.59
N TRP A 119 -0.44 4.04 -3.29
CA TRP A 119 -0.90 5.33 -2.78
C TRP A 119 0.09 6.47 -3.11
N ASP A 120 1.39 6.27 -2.91
CA ASP A 120 2.41 7.24 -3.33
C ASP A 120 2.31 7.54 -4.84
N LYS A 121 2.00 6.54 -5.69
CA LYS A 121 1.77 6.76 -7.14
C LYS A 121 0.46 7.51 -7.40
N VAL A 122 -0.62 7.21 -6.68
CA VAL A 122 -1.90 7.91 -6.80
C VAL A 122 -1.72 9.39 -6.47
N VAL A 123 -1.10 9.71 -5.34
CA VAL A 123 -0.81 11.09 -4.94
C VAL A 123 0.04 11.79 -6.01
N ALA A 124 1.11 11.14 -6.49
CA ALA A 124 2.00 11.73 -7.48
C ALA A 124 1.31 12.04 -8.82
N VAL A 125 0.27 11.31 -9.21
CA VAL A 125 -0.47 11.50 -10.46
C VAL A 125 -1.66 12.43 -10.29
N HIS A 126 -2.39 12.34 -9.18
CA HIS A 126 -3.73 12.93 -9.05
C HIS A 126 -3.81 14.14 -8.13
N SER A 127 -2.82 14.37 -7.25
CA SER A 127 -2.90 15.46 -6.25
C SER A 127 -2.98 16.87 -6.82
N GLY A 128 -2.59 17.07 -8.09
CA GLY A 128 -2.75 18.33 -8.82
C GLY A 128 -4.11 18.53 -9.48
N SER A 129 -5.00 17.54 -9.44
CA SER A 129 -6.34 17.64 -10.02
C SER A 129 -7.24 18.58 -9.22
N PRO A 130 -8.09 19.41 -9.86
CA PRO A 130 -9.09 20.20 -9.13
C PRO A 130 -10.14 19.32 -8.42
N ASN A 131 -10.25 18.05 -8.83
CA ASN A 131 -11.13 17.06 -8.22
C ASN A 131 -10.52 16.42 -6.96
N TRP A 132 -9.23 16.67 -6.68
CA TRP A 132 -8.53 16.06 -5.57
C TRP A 132 -8.76 16.84 -4.27
N SER A 133 -9.32 16.16 -3.27
CA SER A 133 -9.41 16.63 -1.89
C SER A 133 -9.41 15.43 -0.96
N ASN A 134 -9.35 15.66 0.36
CA ASN A 134 -9.45 14.59 1.36
C ASN A 134 -8.46 13.43 1.15
N ALA A 135 -7.17 13.75 0.99
CA ALA A 135 -6.14 12.75 0.71
C ALA A 135 -6.10 11.61 1.75
N SER A 136 -6.28 11.93 3.04
CA SER A 136 -6.34 10.94 4.12
C SER A 136 -7.50 9.96 3.94
N GLY A 137 -8.73 10.46 3.72
CA GLY A 137 -9.88 9.60 3.45
C GLY A 137 -9.78 8.82 2.15
N LEU A 138 -9.16 9.37 1.10
CA LEU A 138 -8.90 8.65 -0.15
C LEU A 138 -7.88 7.51 0.04
N GLU A 139 -6.84 7.72 0.86
CA GLU A 139 -5.88 6.69 1.22
C GLU A 139 -6.59 5.53 1.91
N ASP A 140 -7.39 5.83 2.94
CA ASP A 140 -8.08 4.79 3.71
C ASP A 140 -9.07 4.01 2.85
N GLN A 141 -9.79 4.67 1.94
CA GLN A 141 -10.65 3.99 0.96
C GLN A 141 -9.85 3.06 0.04
N LEU A 142 -8.74 3.55 -0.55
CA LEU A 142 -7.88 2.73 -1.43
C LEU A 142 -7.34 1.51 -0.70
N LEU A 143 -6.77 1.69 0.49
CA LEU A 143 -6.22 0.59 1.28
C LEU A 143 -7.32 -0.40 1.67
N CYS A 144 -8.53 0.07 1.92
CA CYS A 144 -9.66 -0.79 2.27
C CYS A 144 -10.05 -1.66 1.08
N HIS A 145 -10.16 -1.06 -0.10
CA HIS A 145 -10.43 -1.80 -1.33
C HIS A 145 -9.34 -2.85 -1.61
N VAL A 146 -8.06 -2.51 -1.44
CA VAL A 146 -6.95 -3.47 -1.59
C VAL A 146 -7.13 -4.67 -0.66
N HIS A 147 -7.51 -4.46 0.61
CA HIS A 147 -7.60 -5.52 1.61
C HIS A 147 -8.90 -6.32 1.58
N TYR A 148 -10.03 -5.70 1.20
CA TYR A 148 -11.37 -6.27 1.41
C TYR A 148 -12.23 -6.35 0.14
N ALA A 149 -11.85 -5.69 -0.95
CA ALA A 149 -12.61 -5.65 -2.21
C ALA A 149 -11.77 -6.05 -3.43
N SER A 150 -10.86 -7.02 -3.27
CA SER A 150 -9.94 -7.47 -4.33
C SER A 150 -10.61 -8.03 -5.57
N ASN A 151 -11.86 -8.50 -5.45
CA ASN A 151 -12.67 -9.03 -6.54
C ASN A 151 -13.41 -7.94 -7.34
N LYS A 152 -13.41 -6.69 -6.87
CA LYS A 152 -14.07 -5.56 -7.53
C LYS A 152 -13.05 -4.77 -8.34
N ASN A 153 -13.29 -4.58 -9.63
CA ASN A 153 -12.46 -3.77 -10.50
C ASN A 153 -13.35 -3.03 -11.51
N PRO A 154 -13.39 -1.68 -11.54
CA PRO A 154 -12.52 -0.74 -10.83
C PRO A 154 -12.87 -0.52 -9.35
N TRP A 155 -11.88 -0.03 -8.59
CA TRP A 155 -12.12 0.59 -7.28
C TRP A 155 -12.48 2.04 -7.47
N ASN A 156 -13.52 2.48 -6.75
CA ASN A 156 -13.93 3.86 -6.75
C ASN A 156 -13.57 4.46 -5.39
N ILE A 157 -12.87 5.59 -5.40
CA ILE A 157 -12.60 6.37 -4.20
C ILE A 157 -13.14 7.79 -4.40
N GLU A 158 -13.85 8.31 -3.40
CA GLU A 158 -14.62 9.54 -3.50
C GLU A 158 -14.05 10.62 -2.56
N PRO A 159 -13.61 11.77 -3.09
CA PRO A 159 -13.03 12.84 -2.28
C PRO A 159 -14.02 13.47 -1.27
N SER A 160 -15.32 13.46 -1.59
CA SER A 160 -16.35 14.06 -0.75
C SER A 160 -16.85 13.13 0.38
N ARG A 161 -16.39 11.88 0.44
CA ARG A 161 -16.73 10.98 1.55
C ARG A 161 -16.10 11.47 2.86
N PRO A 162 -16.75 11.24 4.02
CA PRO A 162 -16.16 11.56 5.32
C PRO A 162 -14.84 10.80 5.57
N ASP A 163 -13.93 11.42 6.32
CA ASP A 163 -12.72 10.76 6.85
C ASP A 163 -13.00 10.28 8.28
N TYR A 164 -13.24 8.97 8.44
CA TYR A 164 -13.55 8.32 9.72
C TYR A 164 -12.38 7.53 10.32
N SER A 165 -11.14 7.77 9.84
CA SER A 165 -9.96 6.91 10.04
C SER A 165 -10.06 5.53 9.37
N TRP A 166 -8.93 4.83 9.32
CA TRP A 166 -8.84 3.48 8.75
C TRP A 166 -9.89 2.51 9.30
N THR A 167 -10.04 2.43 10.63
CA THR A 167 -10.98 1.49 11.25
C THR A 167 -12.43 1.86 10.95
N GLY A 168 -12.77 3.16 10.97
CA GLY A 168 -14.08 3.64 10.58
C GLY A 168 -14.38 3.34 9.11
N THR A 169 -13.38 3.49 8.24
CA THR A 169 -13.50 3.17 6.80
C THR A 169 -13.78 1.70 6.55
N VAL A 170 -13.14 0.79 7.29
CA VAL A 170 -13.41 -0.66 7.21
C VAL A 170 -14.80 -1.01 7.74
N VAL A 171 -15.22 -0.39 8.85
CA VAL A 171 -16.57 -0.59 9.41
C VAL A 171 -17.66 -0.10 8.45
N ASP A 172 -17.39 0.97 7.71
CA ASP A 172 -18.25 1.50 6.65
C ASP A 172 -17.94 0.89 5.28
N PHE A 173 -17.42 -0.34 5.24
CA PHE A 173 -17.35 -1.15 4.02
C PHE A 173 -16.55 -0.51 2.88
N CYS A 174 -15.43 0.13 3.23
CA CYS A 174 -14.52 0.85 2.34
C CYS A 174 -15.09 2.14 1.73
N ASN A 175 -16.34 2.49 2.06
CA ASN A 175 -17.08 3.60 1.49
C ASN A 175 -17.78 4.40 2.61
N PRO A 176 -17.01 5.21 3.38
CA PRO A 176 -17.53 5.97 4.51
C PRO A 176 -18.80 6.74 4.19
N GLY A 177 -19.76 6.71 5.11
CA GLY A 177 -21.02 7.44 5.00
C GLY A 177 -22.06 6.83 4.05
N SER A 178 -21.83 5.63 3.50
CA SER A 178 -22.86 4.86 2.77
C SER A 178 -23.53 3.77 3.62
N GLY A 179 -22.81 3.21 4.60
CA GLY A 179 -23.29 2.12 5.45
C GLY A 179 -23.55 0.79 4.71
N ILE A 180 -23.14 0.66 3.45
CA ILE A 180 -23.37 -0.51 2.58
C ILE A 180 -22.09 -0.79 1.77
N TRP A 181 -21.80 -2.06 1.50
CA TRP A 181 -20.77 -2.44 0.53
C TRP A 181 -21.11 -1.94 -0.88
N ASP A 182 -20.11 -1.49 -1.63
CA ASP A 182 -20.26 -1.29 -3.09
C ASP A 182 -20.27 -2.61 -3.87
#